data_AF-A0AAD5XFN7-F1
#
_entry.id   AF-A0AAD5XFN7-F1
#
_cell.length_a   1.000
_cell.length_b   1.000
_cell.length_c   1.000
_cell.angle_alpha   90.00
_cell.angle_beta   90.00
_cell.angle_gamma   90.00
#
_symmetry.space_group_name_H-M   'P 1'
#
loop_
_entity.id
_entity.type
_entity.pdbx_description
1 polymer ?
#
loop_
_entity_poly.entity_id
_entity_poly.type
_entity_poly.pdbx_seq_one_letter_code
_entity_poly.pdbx_strand_id
1 'polypeptide(L)'
;PEMLDLTDAFSLIGTAVVIRLAEEAGERGTKVTATVLRGILLAYDPVSFAAVLRDPLPPHSIRILFANAIASIEADTLDSSATLSRSDIVTILSLSHTTN
;
A
#
# COMPACT_ATOMS: atom_id res chain seq x y z
N PRO A 1 -16.16 11.01 -11.86
CA PRO A 1 -15.08 10.06 -11.51
C PRO A 1 -15.16 9.72 -10.02
N GLU A 2 -15.67 8.53 -9.71
CA GLU A 2 -15.78 8.05 -8.32
C GLU A 2 -14.41 8.09 -7.64
N MET A 3 -14.37 8.87 -6.57
CA MET A 3 -13.24 8.98 -5.66
C MET A 3 -13.27 7.70 -4.81
N LEU A 4 -12.36 6.76 -5.07
CA LEU A 4 -12.29 5.47 -4.37
C LEU A 4 -12.27 5.68 -2.86
N ASP A 5 -13.20 5.02 -2.17
CA ASP A 5 -13.32 5.00 -0.71
C ASP A 5 -12.07 4.32 -0.12
N LEU A 6 -11.12 5.13 0.36
CA LEU A 6 -9.95 4.65 1.10
C LEU A 6 -10.33 3.88 2.38
N THR A 7 -11.60 3.95 2.77
CA THR A 7 -12.22 3.19 3.87
C THR A 7 -12.18 1.67 3.64
N ASP A 8 -12.11 1.19 2.39
CA ASP A 8 -12.04 -0.24 2.08
C ASP A 8 -10.63 -0.82 2.14
N ALA A 9 -9.58 0.00 2.22
CA ALA A 9 -8.19 -0.47 2.24
C ALA A 9 -7.89 -1.37 3.46
N PHE A 10 -8.63 -1.20 4.57
CA PHE A 10 -8.51 -2.09 5.72
C PHE A 10 -8.86 -3.55 5.39
N SER A 11 -9.82 -3.77 4.48
CA SER A 11 -10.22 -5.11 4.04
C SER A 11 -9.15 -5.81 3.19
N LEU A 12 -8.20 -5.05 2.65
CA LEU A 12 -7.13 -5.52 1.77
C LEU A 12 -5.85 -5.89 2.53
N ILE A 13 -5.83 -5.74 3.86
CA ILE A 13 -4.67 -6.11 4.68
C ILE A 13 -4.41 -7.62 4.53
N GLY A 14 -3.16 -7.96 4.23
CA GLY A 14 -2.71 -9.32 3.96
C GLY A 14 -2.89 -9.77 2.51
N THR A 15 -3.38 -8.91 1.62
CA THR A 15 -3.54 -9.22 0.19
C THR A 15 -2.58 -8.41 -0.68
N ALA A 16 -2.33 -8.90 -1.89
CA ALA A 16 -1.66 -8.14 -2.92
C ALA A 16 -2.49 -6.92 -3.33
N VAL A 17 -1.86 -5.75 -3.36
CA VAL A 17 -2.48 -4.47 -3.72
C VAL A 17 -1.63 -3.72 -4.74
N VAL A 18 -2.32 -2.88 -5.49
CA VAL A 18 -1.75 -1.83 -6.32
C VAL A 18 -1.99 -0.50 -5.61
N ILE A 19 -0.92 0.21 -5.27
CA ILE A 19 -0.98 1.55 -4.69
C ILE A 19 -0.56 2.55 -5.77
N ARG A 20 -1.46 3.46 -6.10
CA ARG A 20 -1.23 4.54 -7.03
C ARG A 20 -0.83 5.78 -6.25
N LEU A 21 0.31 6.38 -6.61
CA LEU A 21 0.75 7.62 -5.99
C LEU A 21 0.32 8.83 -6.83
N ALA A 22 -0.12 9.87 -6.14
CA ALA A 22 -0.34 11.18 -6.72
C ALA A 22 1.01 11.88 -6.93
N GLU A 23 1.27 12.38 -8.14
CA GLU A 23 2.26 13.44 -8.31
C GLU A 23 1.55 14.79 -8.31
N GLU A 24 2.14 15.78 -7.64
CA GLU A 24 1.72 17.17 -7.81
C GLU A 24 1.96 17.58 -9.26
N ALA A 25 0.87 17.83 -9.98
CA ALA A 25 0.95 18.37 -11.32
C ALA A 25 1.23 19.87 -11.26
N GLY A 26 2.38 20.29 -11.80
CA GLY A 26 2.65 21.69 -12.09
C GLY A 26 1.53 22.28 -12.97
N GLU A 27 1.03 23.45 -12.57
CA GLU A 27 0.12 24.36 -13.29
C GLU A 27 -0.68 23.75 -14.47
N ARG A 28 -1.71 22.94 -14.17
CA ARG A 28 -3.00 22.81 -14.89
C ARG A 28 -3.64 21.45 -14.62
N GLY A 29 -4.30 21.35 -13.47
CA GLY A 29 -5.52 20.54 -13.26
C GLY A 29 -5.51 19.04 -13.58
N THR A 30 -4.37 18.44 -13.93
CA THR A 30 -4.29 17.06 -14.39
C THR A 30 -3.48 16.28 -13.37
N LYS A 31 -4.14 15.65 -12.39
CA LYS A 31 -3.48 14.77 -11.41
C LYS A 31 -2.87 13.58 -12.18
N VAL A 32 -1.61 13.66 -12.56
CA VAL A 32 -0.90 12.57 -13.23
C VAL A 32 -0.58 11.54 -12.17
N THR A 33 -1.12 10.34 -12.34
CA THR A 33 -0.78 9.18 -11.50
C THR A 33 0.50 8.56 -12.07
N ALA A 34 1.66 8.91 -11.53
CA ALA A 34 2.92 8.55 -12.18
C ALA A 34 3.58 7.30 -11.60
N THR A 35 3.44 7.05 -10.30
CA THR A 35 4.08 5.92 -9.63
C THR A 35 3.03 4.89 -9.20
N VAL A 36 3.23 3.66 -9.64
CA VAL A 36 2.41 2.50 -9.26
C VAL A 36 3.29 1.54 -8.48
N LEU A 37 2.94 1.33 -7.22
CA LEU A 37 3.58 0.37 -6.34
C LEU A 37 2.72 -0.88 -6.25
N ARG A 38 3.37 -2.05 -6.23
CA ARG A 38 2.72 -3.35 -6.04
C ARG A 38 3.34 -4.05 -4.86
N GLY A 39 2.54 -4.78 -4.10
CA GLY A 39 3.03 -5.55 -2.96
C GLY A 39 1.90 -6.00 -2.04
N ILE A 40 2.25 -6.56 -0.90
CA ILE A 40 1.27 -7.01 0.10
C ILE A 40 1.05 -5.90 1.11
N LEU A 41 -0.20 -5.48 1.30
CA LEU A 41 -0.55 -4.48 2.31
C LEU A 41 -0.46 -5.12 3.70
N LEU A 42 0.46 -4.65 4.54
CA LEU A 42 0.66 -5.18 5.89
C LEU A 42 -0.18 -4.43 6.93
N ALA A 43 -0.35 -3.12 6.73
CA ALA A 43 -1.11 -2.27 7.64
C ALA A 43 -1.63 -1.04 6.88
N TYR A 44 -2.76 -0.53 7.34
CA TYR A 44 -3.33 0.73 6.88
C TYR A 44 -3.91 1.48 8.07
N ASP A 45 -3.54 2.75 8.22
CA ASP A 45 -4.15 3.66 9.18
C ASP A 45 -5.05 4.65 8.41
N PRO A 46 -6.38 4.56 8.55
CA PRO A 46 -7.31 5.48 7.88
C PRO A 46 -7.26 6.90 8.45
N VAL A 47 -6.73 7.12 9.66
CA VAL A 47 -6.66 8.45 10.27
C VAL A 47 -5.51 9.26 9.68
N SER A 48 -4.33 8.63 9.58
CA SER A 48 -3.14 9.25 8.98
C SER A 48 -2.96 8.95 7.50
N PHE A 49 -3.87 8.17 6.90
CA PHE A 49 -3.78 7.62 5.54
C PHE A 49 -2.39 7.02 5.25
N ALA A 50 -1.82 6.33 6.23
CA ALA A 50 -0.52 5.68 6.12
C ALA A 50 -0.70 4.20 5.74
N ALA A 51 0.11 3.71 4.81
CA ALA A 51 0.10 2.32 4.37
C ALA A 51 1.49 1.71 4.53
N VAL A 52 1.55 0.48 5.04
CA VAL A 52 2.76 -0.33 5.10
C VAL A 52 2.67 -1.39 4.02
N LEU A 53 3.58 -1.35 3.06
CA LEU A 53 3.62 -2.24 1.91
C LEU A 53 4.86 -3.12 1.97
N ARG A 54 4.70 -4.41 1.66
CA ARG A 54 5.81 -5.35 1.46
C ARG A 54 6.01 -5.62 -0.02
N ASP A 55 7.22 -5.41 -0.53
CA ASP A 55 7.56 -5.68 -1.93
C ASP A 55 7.38 -7.19 -2.24
N PRO A 56 6.78 -7.53 -3.40
CA PRO A 56 6.48 -8.91 -3.76
C PRO A 56 7.73 -9.71 -4.11
N LEU A 57 8.79 -9.03 -4.58
CA LEU A 57 10.03 -9.66 -5.03
C LEU A 57 11.13 -9.62 -3.97
N PRO A 58 11.98 -10.67 -3.89
CA PRO A 58 13.21 -10.62 -3.12
C PRO A 58 14.17 -9.54 -3.65
N PRO A 59 14.92 -8.84 -2.77
CA PRO A 59 14.83 -8.90 -1.31
C PRO A 59 13.55 -8.21 -0.82
N HIS A 60 12.73 -8.93 -0.06
CA HIS A 60 11.47 -8.43 0.44
C HIS A 60 11.71 -7.18 1.29
N SER A 61 11.33 -6.02 0.76
CA SER A 61 11.49 -4.74 1.44
C SER A 61 10.16 -4.26 2.01
N ILE A 62 10.21 -3.47 3.08
CA ILE A 62 9.03 -2.83 3.68
C ILE A 62 9.10 -1.35 3.38
N ARG A 63 8.00 -0.79 2.88
CA ARG A 63 7.84 0.63 2.57
C ARG A 63 6.69 1.19 3.39
N ILE A 64 6.90 2.40 3.90
CA ILE A 64 5.85 3.18 4.57
C ILE A 64 5.48 4.31 3.62
N LEU A 65 4.20 4.42 3.30
CA LEU A 65 3.62 5.42 2.40
C LEU A 65 2.69 6.31 3.22
N PHE A 66 2.74 7.62 2.99
CA PHE A 66 1.94 8.60 3.72
C PHE A 66 0.88 9.27 2.83
N ALA A 67 -0.19 9.74 3.46
CA ALA A 67 -1.41 10.32 2.89
C ALA A 67 -1.23 11.17 1.63
N ASN A 68 -0.29 12.11 1.70
CA ASN A 68 -0.07 13.12 0.67
C ASN A 68 0.38 12.51 -0.66
N ALA A 69 0.98 11.32 -0.63
CA ALA A 69 1.42 10.61 -1.80
C ALA A 69 0.38 9.60 -2.32
N ILE A 70 -0.58 9.12 -1.51
CA ILE A 70 -1.47 8.02 -1.92
C ILE A 70 -2.70 8.56 -2.65
N ALA A 71 -2.88 8.15 -3.91
CA ALA A 71 -4.06 8.47 -4.72
C ALA A 71 -5.14 7.39 -4.63
N SER A 72 -4.76 6.11 -4.69
CA SER A 72 -5.66 4.97 -4.48
C SER A 72 -4.93 3.72 -4.01
N ILE A 73 -5.68 2.81 -3.39
CA ILE A 73 -5.25 1.47 -3.00
C ILE A 73 -6.32 0.50 -3.53
N GLU A 74 -5.92 -0.45 -4.37
CA GLU A 74 -6.81 -1.40 -5.04
C GLU A 74 -6.25 -2.81 -4.89
N ALA A 75 -7.10 -3.84 -4.85
CA ALA A 75 -6.65 -5.22 -4.87
C ALA A 75 -5.91 -5.53 -6.19
N ASP A 76 -4.77 -6.22 -6.11
CA ASP A 76 -4.05 -6.67 -7.30
C ASP A 76 -4.64 -7.98 -7.82
N THR A 77 -5.54 -7.88 -8.80
CA THR A 77 -6.20 -9.04 -9.41
C THR A 77 -5.27 -9.87 -10.29
N LEU A 78 -4.03 -9.41 -10.54
CA LEU A 78 -3.05 -10.15 -11.34
C LEU A 78 -2.19 -11.10 -10.49
N ASP A 79 -2.11 -10.85 -9.17
CA ASP A 79 -1.38 -11.70 -8.23
C ASP A 79 -2.22 -12.02 -6.99
N SER A 80 -3.38 -12.64 -7.21
CA SER A 80 -4.30 -13.04 -6.14
C SER A 80 -3.81 -14.24 -5.31
N SER A 81 -2.59 -14.73 -5.57
CA SER A 81 -2.02 -15.90 -4.91
C SER A 81 -1.23 -15.54 -3.64
N ALA A 82 -0.78 -14.29 -3.53
CA ALA A 82 0.01 -13.81 -2.41
C ALA A 82 -0.88 -13.26 -1.29
N THR A 83 -1.34 -14.15 -0.41
CA THR A 83 -2.04 -13.77 0.83
C THR A 83 -1.18 -14.09 2.05
N LEU A 84 -1.08 -13.16 2.99
CA LEU A 84 -0.45 -13.37 4.29
C LEU A 84 -1.51 -13.59 5.36
N SER A 85 -1.26 -14.56 6.24
CA SER A 85 -2.06 -14.69 7.44
C SER A 85 -1.76 -13.55 8.41
N ARG A 86 -2.70 -13.27 9.32
CA ARG A 86 -2.48 -12.27 10.38
C ARG A 86 -1.21 -12.55 11.19
N SER A 87 -0.90 -13.83 11.44
CA SER A 87 0.30 -14.24 12.18
C SER A 87 1.58 -13.89 11.43
N ASP A 88 1.60 -14.06 10.10
CA ASP A 88 2.74 -13.70 9.26
C ASP A 88 2.96 -12.19 9.27
N ILE A 89 1.87 -11.41 9.15
CA ILE A 89 1.92 -9.94 9.19
C ILE A 89 2.50 -9.46 10.53
N VAL A 90 2.01 -9.98 11.66
CA VAL A 90 2.53 -9.62 12.99
C VAL A 90 4.02 -9.98 13.11
N THR A 91 4.43 -11.13 12.59
CA THR A 91 5.83 -11.56 12.59
C THR A 91 6.71 -10.63 11.76
N ILE A 92 6.26 -10.22 10.57
CA ILE A 92 6.99 -9.30 9.70
C ILE A 92 7.14 -7.92 10.36
N LEU A 93 6.05 -7.39 10.92
CA LEU A 93 6.05 -6.09 11.58
C LEU A 93 6.87 -6.08 12.87
N SER A 94 6.91 -7.20 13.62
CA SER A 94 7.71 -7.30 14.85
C SER A 94 9.21 -7.44 14.58
N LEU A 95 9.60 -8.20 13.55
CA LEU A 95 11.01 -8.33 13.15
C LEU A 95 11.61 -7.01 12.66
N SER A 96 10.79 -6.13 12.09
CA SER A 96 11.18 -4.79 11.64
C SER A 96 11.59 -3.86 12.78
N HIS A 97 11.27 -4.21 14.04
CA HIS A 97 11.63 -3.45 15.24
C HIS A 97 12.94 -3.91 15.89
N THR A 98 13.59 -4.96 15.38
CA THR A 98 14.73 -5.64 16.03
C THR A 98 16.12 -5.29 15.46
N THR A 99 16.21 -4.34 14.55
CA THR A 99 17.52 -3.86 14.05
C THR A 99 17.63 -2.36 14.23
N ASN A 100 18.24 -1.96 15.34
CA ASN A 100 18.91 -0.67 15.52
C ASN A 100 20.20 -0.92 16.30
#